data_AF-I3VUC7-F1
#
_entry.id   AF-I3VUC7-F1
#
_cell.length_a   1.000
_cell.length_b   1.000
_cell.length_c   1.000
_cell.angle_alpha   90.00
_cell.angle_beta   90.00
_cell.angle_gamma   90.00
#
_symmetry.space_group_name_H-M   'P 1'
#
loop_
_entity.id
_entity.type
_entity.pdbx_description
1 polymer ?
#
loop_
_entity_poly.entity_id
_entity_poly.type
_entity_poly.pdbx_seq_one_letter_code
_entity_poly.pdbx_strand_id
1 'polypeptide(L)'
;MLFNSEQVNRGRKIVNTGIIILIFLLLADIAISLVSNGIKGLTGKTFVGGIILFNIFLYHKGNRIAFKITMFLLSGVYIFIFGLLPVYLVLGLLRMLNILDAYGGALYLVVPAIIITAVSILVFKTEFYNDVLAFKNYYDKIYKTRI
;
A
#
# COMPACT_ATOMS: atom_id res chain seq x y z
N MET A 1 -1.10 -4.40 25.55
CA MET A 1 -2.51 -4.29 25.10
C MET A 1 -2.99 -5.66 24.66
N LEU A 2 -4.07 -6.16 25.26
CA LEU A 2 -4.83 -7.30 24.74
C LEU A 2 -5.75 -6.73 23.65
N PHE A 3 -5.42 -6.95 22.39
CA PHE A 3 -6.29 -6.54 21.28
C PHE A 3 -7.52 -7.45 21.24
N ASN A 4 -8.69 -6.87 20.96
CA ASN A 4 -9.91 -7.65 20.79
C ASN A 4 -9.82 -8.52 19.52
N SER A 5 -10.43 -9.71 19.53
CA SER A 5 -10.49 -10.61 18.38
C SER A 5 -11.11 -9.93 17.15
N GLU A 6 -12.06 -9.02 17.37
CA GLU A 6 -12.69 -8.22 16.33
C GLU A 6 -11.70 -7.25 15.65
N GLN A 7 -10.89 -6.53 16.43
CA GLN A 7 -9.82 -5.65 15.94
C GLN A 7 -8.79 -6.43 15.11
N VAL A 8 -8.40 -7.60 15.58
CA VAL A 8 -7.48 -8.49 14.84
C VAL A 8 -8.09 -8.93 13.50
N ASN A 9 -9.39 -9.20 13.45
CA ASN A 9 -10.08 -9.59 12.23
C ASN A 9 -10.17 -8.43 11.22
N ARG A 10 -10.46 -7.21 11.70
CA ARG A 10 -10.43 -6.00 10.85
C ARG A 10 -9.03 -5.73 10.31
N GLY A 11 -8.00 -5.81 11.15
CA GLY A 11 -6.61 -5.72 10.74
C GLY A 11 -6.21 -6.75 9.68
N ARG A 12 -6.65 -8.00 9.85
CA ARG A 12 -6.45 -9.06 8.84
C ARG A 12 -7.09 -8.70 7.51
N LYS A 13 -8.35 -8.21 7.52
CA LYS A 13 -9.04 -7.78 6.31
C LYS A 13 -8.28 -6.65 5.61
N ILE A 14 -7.84 -5.63 6.35
CA ILE A 14 -7.05 -4.51 5.83
C ILE A 14 -5.77 -5.00 5.16
N VAL A 15 -5.02 -5.88 5.81
CA VAL A 15 -3.78 -6.47 5.26
C VAL A 15 -4.07 -7.26 4.00
N ASN A 16 -5.08 -8.12 4.00
CA ASN A 16 -5.46 -8.91 2.82
C ASN A 16 -5.89 -8.02 1.65
N THR A 17 -6.67 -6.97 1.90
CA THR A 17 -7.02 -5.98 0.88
C THR A 17 -5.77 -5.30 0.33
N GLY A 18 -4.82 -4.92 1.19
CA GLY A 18 -3.54 -4.37 0.76
C GLY A 18 -2.74 -5.32 -0.13
N ILE A 19 -2.75 -6.63 0.17
CA ILE A 19 -2.08 -7.66 -0.63
C ILE A 19 -2.72 -7.77 -2.02
N ILE A 20 -4.06 -7.76 -2.09
CA ILE A 20 -4.78 -7.78 -3.38
C ILE A 20 -4.38 -6.57 -4.22
N ILE A 21 -4.33 -5.38 -3.62
CA ILE A 21 -3.94 -4.17 -4.34
C ILE A 21 -2.47 -4.24 -4.78
N LEU A 22 -1.58 -4.75 -3.93
CA LEU A 22 -0.17 -4.99 -4.30
C LEU A 22 -0.06 -5.92 -5.51
N ILE A 23 -0.80 -7.02 -5.53
CA ILE A 23 -0.84 -7.94 -6.69
C ILE A 23 -1.35 -7.21 -7.94
N PHE A 24 -2.40 -6.41 -7.82
CA PHE A 24 -2.94 -5.64 -8.94
C PHE A 24 -1.93 -4.64 -9.49
N LEU A 25 -1.21 -3.93 -8.61
CA LEU A 25 -0.15 -2.99 -8.99
C LEU A 25 1.01 -3.70 -9.71
N LEU A 26 1.40 -4.89 -9.24
CA LEU A 26 2.44 -5.70 -9.89
C LEU A 26 2.01 -6.14 -11.30
N LEU A 27 0.77 -6.59 -11.46
CA LEU A 27 0.22 -6.97 -12.76
C LEU A 27 0.13 -5.78 -13.72
N ALA A 28 -0.31 -4.61 -13.22
CA ALA A 28 -0.34 -3.39 -13.99
C ALA A 28 1.05 -2.95 -14.45
N ASP A 29 2.07 -3.00 -13.58
CA ASP A 29 3.45 -2.65 -13.93
C ASP A 29 4.03 -3.59 -15.00
N ILE A 30 3.74 -4.90 -14.91
CA ILE A 30 4.13 -5.87 -15.93
C ILE A 30 3.44 -5.57 -17.26
N ALA A 31 2.14 -5.30 -17.25
CA ALA A 31 1.37 -4.98 -18.46
C ALA A 31 1.87 -3.69 -19.13
N ILE A 32 2.09 -2.62 -18.36
CA ILE A 32 2.64 -1.35 -18.86
C ILE A 32 4.03 -1.58 -19.44
N SER A 33 4.88 -2.37 -18.78
CA SER A 33 6.23 -2.67 -19.28
C SER A 33 6.20 -3.46 -20.59
N LEU A 34 5.26 -4.39 -20.74
CA LEU A 34 5.08 -5.17 -21.96
C LEU A 34 4.68 -4.26 -23.13
N VAL A 35 3.74 -3.35 -22.90
CA VAL A 35 3.24 -2.42 -23.92
C VAL A 35 4.29 -1.37 -24.30
N SER A 36 5.02 -0.82 -23.32
CA SER A 36 5.96 0.28 -23.54
C SER A 36 7.34 -0.16 -24.05
N ASN A 37 7.91 -1.22 -23.48
CA ASN A 37 9.32 -1.60 -23.70
C ASN A 37 9.48 -2.97 -24.38
N GLY A 38 8.37 -3.64 -24.71
CA GLY A 38 8.38 -5.00 -25.26
C GLY A 38 9.07 -6.00 -24.34
N ILE A 39 9.58 -7.09 -24.93
CA ILE A 39 10.14 -8.24 -24.18
C ILE A 39 11.44 -7.86 -23.44
N LYS A 40 12.23 -6.90 -23.94
CA LYS A 40 13.52 -6.50 -23.33
C LYS A 40 13.36 -5.83 -21.96
N GLY A 41 12.27 -5.08 -21.75
CA GLY A 41 11.97 -4.47 -20.43
C GLY A 41 11.30 -5.44 -19.44
N LEU A 42 10.80 -6.58 -19.95
CA LEU A 42 9.96 -7.51 -19.19
C LEU A 42 10.78 -8.37 -18.22
N THR A 43 12.00 -8.76 -18.57
CA THR A 43 12.76 -9.81 -17.87
C THR A 43 13.11 -9.41 -16.43
N GLY A 44 13.58 -8.17 -16.22
CA GLY A 44 13.93 -7.67 -14.90
C GLY A 44 12.72 -7.43 -14.00
N LYS A 45 11.66 -6.80 -14.54
CA LYS A 45 10.43 -6.52 -13.79
C LYS A 45 9.66 -7.79 -13.42
N THR A 46 9.62 -8.77 -14.31
CA THR A 46 8.98 -10.07 -14.05
C THR A 46 9.71 -10.84 -12.95
N PHE A 47 11.05 -10.77 -12.90
CA PHE A 47 11.82 -11.42 -11.85
C PHE A 47 11.54 -10.81 -10.46
N VAL A 48 11.55 -9.47 -10.36
CA VAL A 48 11.21 -8.77 -9.12
C VAL A 48 9.76 -9.05 -8.70
N GLY A 49 8.81 -8.98 -9.64
CA GLY A 49 7.40 -9.32 -9.40
C GLY A 49 7.23 -10.76 -8.92
N GLY A 50 7.95 -11.71 -9.52
CA GLY A 50 7.96 -13.11 -9.12
C GLY A 50 8.46 -13.34 -7.69
N ILE A 51 9.54 -12.65 -7.29
CA ILE A 51 10.04 -12.70 -5.90
C ILE A 51 8.99 -12.17 -4.93
N ILE A 52 8.31 -11.08 -5.27
CA ILE A 52 7.28 -10.48 -4.41
C ILE A 52 6.08 -11.43 -4.29
N LEU A 53 5.62 -12.03 -5.39
CA LEU A 53 4.54 -13.03 -5.36
C LEU A 53 4.93 -14.26 -4.54
N PHE A 54 6.17 -14.73 -4.66
CA PHE A 54 6.68 -15.84 -3.84
C PHE A 54 6.72 -15.46 -2.35
N ASN A 55 7.07 -14.22 -2.02
CA ASN A 55 7.01 -13.72 -0.64
C ASN A 55 5.57 -13.75 -0.09
N ILE A 56 4.59 -13.27 -0.88
CA ILE A 56 3.18 -13.30 -0.51
C ILE A 56 2.70 -14.75 -0.28
N PHE A 57 3.12 -15.68 -1.12
CA PHE A 57 2.82 -17.10 -0.94
C PHE A 57 3.38 -17.64 0.39
N LEU A 58 4.64 -17.33 0.72
CA LEU A 58 5.25 -17.71 1.99
C LEU A 58 4.55 -17.06 3.20
N TYR A 59 4.07 -15.83 3.06
CA TYR A 59 3.25 -15.16 4.09
C TYR A 59 1.99 -15.97 4.42
N HIS A 60 1.25 -16.42 3.39
CA HIS A 60 0.06 -17.24 3.59
C HIS A 60 0.36 -18.61 4.21
N LYS A 61 1.55 -19.17 3.98
CA LYS A 61 2.03 -20.38 4.65
C LYS A 61 2.44 -20.19 6.11
N GLY A 62 2.46 -18.97 6.63
CA GLY A 62 2.85 -18.71 8.02
C GLY A 62 4.32 -18.37 8.23
N ASN A 63 5.07 -18.03 7.17
CA ASN A 63 6.49 -17.71 7.32
C ASN A 63 6.67 -16.31 7.95
N ARG A 64 7.37 -16.26 9.08
CA ARG A 64 7.61 -15.02 9.85
C ARG A 64 8.43 -13.97 9.11
N ILE A 65 9.43 -14.38 8.34
CA ILE A 65 10.26 -13.46 7.56
C ILE A 65 9.42 -12.87 6.41
N ALA A 66 8.67 -13.74 5.72
CA ALA A 66 7.75 -13.30 4.67
C ALA A 66 6.69 -12.34 5.20
N PHE A 67 6.15 -12.58 6.39
CA PHE A 67 5.23 -11.65 7.04
C PHE A 67 5.83 -10.26 7.24
N LYS A 68 7.06 -10.16 7.79
CA LYS A 68 7.72 -8.86 7.98
C LYS A 68 7.95 -8.12 6.67
N ILE A 69 8.39 -8.84 5.63
CA ILE A 69 8.60 -8.27 4.29
C ILE A 69 7.27 -7.82 3.68
N THR A 70 6.22 -8.63 3.78
CA THR A 70 4.87 -8.29 3.31
C THR A 70 4.35 -7.03 4.01
N MET A 71 4.46 -6.94 5.34
CA MET A 71 4.05 -5.75 6.09
C MET A 71 4.82 -4.49 5.67
N PHE A 72 6.12 -4.63 5.36
CA PHE A 72 6.92 -3.54 4.83
C PHE A 72 6.45 -3.10 3.45
N LEU A 73 6.24 -4.03 2.51
CA LEU A 73 5.72 -3.74 1.17
C LEU A 73 4.36 -3.05 1.23
N LEU A 74 3.48 -3.52 2.12
CA LEU A 74 2.16 -2.92 2.32
C LEU A 74 2.23 -1.48 2.84
N SER A 75 3.24 -1.13 3.66
CA SER A 75 3.41 0.27 4.08
C SER A 75 3.62 1.20 2.89
N GLY A 76 4.39 0.78 1.89
CA GLY A 76 4.56 1.52 0.63
C GLY A 76 3.26 1.62 -0.16
N VAL A 77 2.51 0.53 -0.26
CA VAL A 77 1.19 0.49 -0.93
C VAL A 77 0.22 1.47 -0.28
N TYR A 78 0.16 1.53 1.06
CA TYR A 78 -0.72 2.45 1.76
C TYR A 78 -0.30 3.91 1.59
N ILE A 79 1.01 4.22 1.65
CA ILE A 79 1.50 5.58 1.36
C ILE A 79 1.14 6.00 -0.06
N PHE A 80 1.28 5.09 -1.02
CA PHE A 80 0.91 5.37 -2.40
C PHE A 80 -0.59 5.63 -2.55
N ILE A 81 -1.45 4.76 -2.02
CA ILE A 81 -2.91 4.85 -2.21
C ILE A 81 -3.52 6.02 -1.44
N PHE A 82 -3.07 6.26 -0.21
CA PHE A 82 -3.68 7.28 0.65
C PHE A 82 -2.99 8.64 0.49
N GLY A 83 -1.69 8.67 0.25
CA GLY A 83 -0.94 9.92 0.10
C GLY A 83 -0.79 10.34 -1.35
N LEU A 84 -0.02 9.58 -2.12
CA LEU A 84 0.45 10.02 -3.44
C LEU A 84 -0.67 10.05 -4.48
N LEU A 85 -1.45 8.97 -4.59
CA LEU A 85 -2.46 8.81 -5.63
C LEU A 85 -3.53 9.93 -5.59
N PRO A 86 -4.14 10.27 -4.44
CA PRO A 86 -5.10 11.36 -4.36
C PRO A 86 -4.48 12.72 -4.73
N VAL A 87 -3.23 12.96 -4.29
CA VAL A 87 -2.50 14.19 -4.66
C VAL A 87 -2.31 14.28 -6.17
N TYR A 88 -1.82 13.21 -6.81
CA TYR A 88 -1.63 13.16 -8.25
C TYR A 88 -2.95 13.36 -9.01
N LEU A 89 -4.03 12.72 -8.58
CA LEU A 89 -5.34 12.85 -9.21
C LEU A 89 -5.89 14.28 -9.12
N VAL A 90 -5.83 14.90 -7.93
CA VAL A 90 -6.32 16.27 -7.73
C VAL A 90 -5.47 17.27 -8.49
N LEU A 91 -4.14 17.17 -8.44
CA LEU A 91 -3.27 18.06 -9.22
C LEU A 91 -3.47 17.89 -10.73
N GLY A 92 -3.62 16.65 -11.20
CA GLY A 92 -3.92 16.37 -12.61
C GLY A 92 -5.22 17.00 -13.06
N LEU A 93 -6.28 16.92 -12.24
CA LEU A 93 -7.56 17.55 -12.51
C LEU A 93 -7.46 19.09 -12.52
N LEU A 94 -6.80 19.68 -11.52
CA LEU A 94 -6.60 21.14 -11.44
C LEU A 94 -5.81 21.68 -12.63
N ARG A 95 -4.83 20.91 -13.12
CA ARG A 95 -4.08 21.23 -14.34
C ARG A 95 -4.97 21.18 -15.58
N MET A 96 -5.79 20.13 -15.72
CA MET A 96 -6.73 20.00 -16.84
C MET A 96 -7.74 21.16 -16.89
N LEU A 97 -8.14 21.68 -15.72
CA LEU A 97 -9.04 22.83 -15.59
C LEU A 97 -8.33 24.20 -15.70
N ASN A 98 -7.03 24.22 -16.02
CA ASN A 98 -6.21 25.44 -16.11
C ASN A 98 -6.12 26.25 -14.79
N ILE A 99 -6.58 25.69 -13.67
CA ILE A 99 -6.52 26.32 -12.34
C ILE A 99 -5.08 26.33 -11.85
N LEU A 100 -4.36 25.23 -12.07
CA LEU A 100 -2.98 25.09 -11.61
C LEU A 100 -2.05 26.12 -12.28
N ASP A 101 -2.30 26.42 -13.56
CA ASP A 101 -1.53 27.40 -14.33
C ASP A 101 -1.93 28.85 -13.96
N ALA A 102 -3.17 29.08 -13.52
CA ALA A 102 -3.65 30.39 -13.07
C ALA A 102 -3.13 30.81 -11.69
N TYR A 103 -3.03 29.86 -10.75
CA TYR A 103 -2.59 30.13 -9.37
C TYR A 103 -1.13 29.73 -9.09
N GLY A 104 -0.47 29.09 -10.06
CA GLY A 104 0.96 28.82 -10.06
C GLY A 104 1.46 27.87 -8.95
N GLY A 105 2.73 28.04 -8.56
CA GLY A 105 3.47 27.15 -7.68
C GLY A 105 2.87 26.91 -6.30
N ALA A 106 2.07 27.85 -5.77
CA ALA A 106 1.48 27.74 -4.43
C ALA A 106 0.53 26.54 -4.30
N LEU A 107 -0.26 26.24 -5.33
CA LEU A 107 -1.18 25.11 -5.31
C LEU A 107 -0.47 23.76 -5.26
N TYR A 108 0.75 23.66 -5.80
CA TYR A 108 1.57 22.46 -5.71
C TYR A 108 2.04 22.16 -4.27
N LEU A 109 1.98 23.12 -3.36
CA LEU A 109 2.29 22.92 -1.94
C LEU A 109 1.03 22.78 -1.09
N VAL A 110 0.03 23.62 -1.34
CA VAL A 110 -1.21 23.66 -0.56
C VAL A 110 -2.05 22.41 -0.76
N VAL A 111 -2.21 21.94 -2.01
CA VAL A 111 -3.05 20.78 -2.32
C VAL A 111 -2.51 19.49 -1.67
N PRO A 112 -1.20 19.15 -1.78
CA PRO A 112 -0.66 18.01 -1.03
C PRO A 112 -0.83 18.14 0.47
N ALA A 113 -0.60 19.32 1.05
CA ALA A 113 -0.72 19.54 2.49
C ALA A 113 -2.15 19.28 3.00
N ILE A 114 -3.17 19.78 2.30
CA ILE A 114 -4.58 19.56 2.64
C ILE A 114 -4.92 18.07 2.55
N ILE A 115 -4.52 17.40 1.47
CA ILE A 115 -4.83 15.98 1.24
C ILE A 115 -4.16 15.12 2.31
N ILE A 116 -2.86 15.32 2.57
CA ILE A 116 -2.14 14.56 3.59
C ILE A 116 -2.80 14.76 4.97
N THR A 117 -3.22 15.98 5.30
CA THR A 117 -3.89 16.27 6.57
C THR A 117 -5.24 15.55 6.66
N ALA A 118 -6.08 15.68 5.64
CA ALA A 118 -7.41 15.05 5.60
C ALA A 118 -7.32 13.52 5.69
N VAL A 119 -6.40 12.93 4.92
CA VAL A 119 -6.11 11.50 4.93
C VAL A 119 -5.60 11.05 6.29
N SER A 120 -4.68 11.79 6.91
CA SER A 120 -4.17 11.48 8.25
C SER A 120 -5.31 11.44 9.27
N ILE A 121 -6.18 12.45 9.26
CA ILE A 121 -7.37 12.48 10.14
C ILE A 121 -8.26 11.25 9.92
N LEU A 122 -8.51 10.88 8.66
CA LEU A 122 -9.34 9.73 8.32
C LEU A 122 -8.71 8.41 8.80
N VAL A 123 -7.40 8.23 8.59
CA VAL A 123 -6.63 7.06 9.05
C VAL A 123 -6.64 6.95 10.59
N PHE A 124 -6.52 8.06 11.30
CA PHE A 124 -6.62 8.06 12.77
C PHE A 124 -8.04 7.74 13.24
N LYS A 125 -9.05 8.36 12.63
CA LYS A 125 -10.46 8.19 13.02
C LYS A 125 -10.99 6.78 12.76
N THR A 126 -10.47 6.10 11.74
CA THR A 126 -10.86 4.73 11.39
C THR A 126 -10.13 3.66 12.19
N GLU A 127 -9.28 4.05 13.16
CA GLU A 127 -8.40 3.14 13.92
C GLU A 127 -7.52 2.25 13.03
N PHE A 128 -7.31 2.63 11.76
CA PHE A 128 -6.68 1.80 10.75
C PHE A 128 -5.30 1.32 11.21
N TYR A 129 -4.49 2.22 11.77
CA TYR A 129 -3.17 1.88 12.31
C TYR A 129 -3.26 0.90 13.48
N ASN A 130 -4.21 1.09 14.40
CA ASN A 130 -4.38 0.25 15.56
C ASN A 130 -4.85 -1.15 15.18
N ASP A 131 -5.78 -1.27 14.22
CA ASP A 131 -6.26 -2.55 13.70
C ASP A 131 -5.12 -3.32 12.98
N VAL A 132 -4.30 -2.64 12.17
CA VAL A 132 -3.13 -3.25 11.51
C VAL A 132 -2.08 -3.69 12.55
N LEU A 133 -1.82 -2.87 13.57
CA LEU A 133 -0.89 -3.19 14.65
C LEU A 133 -1.39 -4.37 15.50
N ALA A 134 -2.70 -4.44 15.75
CA ALA A 134 -3.34 -5.54 16.46
C ALA A 134 -3.10 -6.87 15.74
N PHE A 135 -3.34 -6.90 14.42
CA PHE A 135 -3.10 -8.08 13.60
C PHE A 135 -1.62 -8.48 13.57
N LYS A 136 -0.71 -7.51 13.44
CA LYS A 136 0.73 -7.76 13.49
C LYS A 136 1.16 -8.44 14.78
N ASN A 137 0.71 -7.91 15.92
CA ASN A 137 1.05 -8.46 17.23
C ASN A 137 0.43 -9.84 17.45
N TYR A 138 -0.79 -10.07 16.98
CA TYR A 138 -1.43 -11.38 17.00
C TYR A 138 -0.65 -12.42 16.18
N TYR A 139 -0.25 -12.06 14.95
CA TYR A 139 0.52 -12.94 14.08
C TYR A 139 1.90 -13.27 14.70
N ASP A 140 2.63 -12.25 15.18
CA ASP A 140 3.92 -12.47 15.85
C ASP A 140 3.77 -13.36 17.09
N LYS A 141 2.69 -13.23 17.88
CA LYS A 141 2.45 -14.09 19.04
C LYS A 141 2.27 -15.55 18.64
N ILE A 142 1.43 -15.86 17.65
CA ILE A 142 1.16 -17.24 17.20
C ILE A 142 2.44 -17.94 16.75
N TYR A 143 3.25 -17.26 15.93
CA TYR A 143 4.44 -17.86 15.34
C TYR A 143 5.67 -17.80 16.24
N LYS A 144 5.62 -17.05 17.35
CA LYS A 144 6.63 -17.10 18.42
C LYS A 144 6.41 -18.30 19.35
N THR A 145 5.18 -18.80 19.48
CA THR A 145 4.83 -20.00 20.26
C THR A 145 4.93 -21.33 19.47
N ARG A 146 5.23 -21.29 18.17
CA ARG A 146 5.37 -22.48 17.30
C ARG A 146 6.83 -22.94 17.10
N ILE A 147 7.77 -22.41 17.88
CA ILE A 147 9.19 -22.79 17.90
C ILE A 147 9.45 -23.55 19.19
#